data_AF-X1NYS0-F1
#
_entry.id   AF-X1NYS0-F1
#
_cell.length_a   1.000
_cell.length_b   1.000
_cell.length_c   1.000
_cell.angle_alpha   90.00
_cell.angle_beta   90.00
_cell.angle_gamma   90.00
#
_symmetry.space_group_name_H-M   'P 1'
#
loop_
_entity.id
_entity.type
_entity.pdbx_description
1 polymer ?
#
loop_
_entity_poly.entity_id
_entity_poly.type
_entity_poly.pdbx_seq_one_letter_code
_entity_poly.pdbx_strand_id
1 'polypeptide(L)'
;MGSKRAGLNYNSHEKPVSLNEIETAILCFAAAGITGVTVEEIRHLLGHLTVIGRTAASPCASLTLHLFYSNDEGVFYYKTDSTEDIIPKKRVRIGNKEDRKLILEDYKKCNKKLKDGRIDIPREAIGSAFESMVNLPGTTLFMPIADTTREYINLLFTGLAQFRWQLWDEVKEQPAGVGRWIDNGFLNGPCMTIAQYDSMLPWLCNLEAGMAMQNMTLAATAMGLGSFMMHTIDLPTVMRA
;
A
#
# COMPACT_ATOMS: atom_id res chain seq x y z
N MET A 1 -34.82 -16.37 -1.40
CA MET A 1 -34.72 -16.67 -2.85
C MET A 1 -33.23 -16.72 -3.19
N GLY A 2 -32.69 -17.92 -3.40
CA GLY A 2 -31.27 -18.07 -3.76
C GLY A 2 -31.04 -17.50 -5.16
N SER A 3 -30.18 -16.48 -5.25
CA SER A 3 -29.65 -16.03 -6.53
C SER A 3 -29.04 -17.25 -7.23
N LYS A 4 -29.69 -17.72 -8.30
CA LYS A 4 -29.08 -18.67 -9.23
C LYS A 4 -27.98 -17.91 -9.96
N ARG A 5 -26.78 -17.87 -9.38
CA ARG A 5 -25.57 -17.58 -10.16
C ARG A 5 -25.59 -18.53 -11.36
N ALA A 6 -25.31 -18.03 -12.56
CA ALA A 6 -25.09 -18.87 -13.73
C ALA A 6 -23.84 -19.73 -13.44
N GLY A 7 -24.06 -20.86 -12.76
CA GLY A 7 -23.00 -21.75 -12.34
C GLY A 7 -22.38 -22.33 -13.60
N LEU A 8 -21.10 -22.07 -13.81
CA LEU A 8 -20.30 -22.93 -14.66
C LEU A 8 -20.46 -24.34 -14.07
N ASN A 9 -21.11 -25.25 -14.82
CA ASN A 9 -21.47 -26.58 -14.33
C ASN A 9 -20.25 -27.53 -14.20
N TYR A 10 -19.05 -27.00 -14.50
CA TYR A 10 -17.79 -27.72 -14.45
C TYR A 10 -17.12 -27.49 -13.10
N ASN A 11 -16.93 -28.58 -12.35
CA ASN A 11 -16.10 -28.60 -11.15
C ASN A 11 -14.76 -29.23 -11.51
N SER A 12 -13.67 -28.50 -11.33
CA SER A 12 -12.33 -29.05 -11.53
C SER A 12 -12.06 -30.20 -10.55
N HIS A 13 -11.48 -31.30 -11.04
CA HIS A 13 -10.99 -32.40 -10.21
C HIS A 13 -9.51 -32.25 -9.83
N GLU A 14 -8.83 -31.25 -10.39
CA GLU A 14 -7.44 -30.95 -10.10
C GLU A 14 -7.29 -30.36 -8.69
N LYS A 15 -6.21 -30.73 -8.01
CA LYS A 15 -5.90 -30.14 -6.70
C LYS A 15 -5.48 -28.69 -6.88
N PRO A 16 -5.96 -27.76 -6.04
CA PRO A 16 -5.43 -26.40 -6.02
C PRO A 16 -3.93 -26.43 -5.73
N VAL A 17 -3.16 -25.69 -6.54
CA VAL A 17 -1.70 -25.56 -6.38
C VAL A 17 -1.41 -24.13 -5.96
N SER A 18 -0.84 -23.96 -4.77
CA SER A 18 -0.38 -22.67 -4.28
C SER A 18 0.80 -22.14 -5.08
N LEU A 19 0.98 -20.82 -5.08
CA LEU A 19 2.18 -20.19 -5.61
C LEU A 19 3.42 -20.74 -4.93
N ASN A 20 4.45 -20.99 -5.71
CA ASN A 20 5.75 -21.36 -5.16
C ASN A 20 6.48 -20.14 -4.57
N GLU A 21 7.63 -20.40 -3.94
CA GLU A 21 8.42 -19.38 -3.27
C GLU A 21 8.84 -18.24 -4.23
N ILE A 22 9.30 -18.58 -5.44
CA ILE A 22 9.81 -17.58 -6.37
C ILE A 22 8.69 -16.75 -7.00
N GLU A 23 7.53 -17.36 -7.30
CA GLU A 23 6.33 -16.64 -7.76
C GLU A 23 5.86 -15.64 -6.71
N THR A 24 5.79 -16.09 -5.44
CA THR A 24 5.41 -15.22 -4.33
C THR A 24 6.41 -14.08 -4.15
N ALA A 25 7.71 -14.37 -4.21
CA ALA A 25 8.77 -13.36 -4.11
C ALA A 25 8.68 -12.31 -5.23
N ILE A 26 8.40 -12.73 -6.47
CA ILE A 26 8.23 -11.81 -7.61
C ILE A 26 7.02 -10.89 -7.40
N LEU A 27 5.90 -11.39 -6.89
CA LEU A 27 4.72 -10.58 -6.60
C LEU A 27 4.98 -9.58 -5.44
N CYS A 28 5.64 -10.04 -4.37
CA CYS A 28 6.09 -9.16 -3.29
C CYS A 28 7.02 -8.05 -3.80
N PHE A 29 7.97 -8.41 -4.68
CA PHE A 29 8.85 -7.45 -5.33
C PHE A 29 8.08 -6.48 -6.24
N ALA A 30 7.11 -6.95 -7.02
CA ALA A 30 6.29 -6.07 -7.87
C ALA A 30 5.54 -5.02 -7.04
N ALA A 31 5.03 -5.40 -5.87
CA ALA A 31 4.35 -4.48 -4.96
C ALA A 31 5.29 -3.48 -4.27
N ALA A 32 6.35 -3.97 -3.64
CA ALA A 32 7.15 -3.18 -2.68
C ALA A 32 8.67 -3.37 -2.82
N GLY A 33 9.16 -3.89 -3.94
CA GLY A 33 10.57 -4.17 -4.16
C GLY A 33 11.44 -2.92 -4.24
N ILE A 34 12.72 -3.05 -3.89
CA ILE A 34 13.71 -1.95 -3.99
C ILE A 34 14.40 -2.02 -5.36
N THR A 35 14.35 -0.93 -6.12
CA THR A 35 14.91 -0.83 -7.48
C THR A 35 16.29 -0.16 -7.54
N GLY A 36 16.70 0.52 -6.47
CA GLY A 36 17.96 1.27 -6.41
C GLY A 36 17.78 2.60 -5.69
N VAL A 37 18.33 3.68 -6.25
CA VAL A 37 18.20 5.04 -5.70
C VAL A 37 17.37 5.90 -6.63
N THR A 38 16.36 6.60 -6.12
CA THR A 38 15.64 7.63 -6.88
C THR A 38 16.47 8.89 -7.03
N VAL A 39 16.36 9.56 -8.18
CA VAL A 39 16.92 10.90 -8.35
C VAL A 39 15.89 11.88 -7.79
N GLU A 40 16.05 12.30 -6.54
CA GLU A 40 15.26 13.42 -6.02
C GLU A 40 16.07 14.72 -6.12
N GLU A 41 15.58 15.66 -6.94
CA GLU A 41 15.99 17.07 -6.91
C GLU A 41 14.94 17.90 -6.16
N ILE A 42 14.57 17.46 -4.96
CA ILE A 42 13.58 18.19 -4.16
C ILE A 42 14.33 19.15 -3.24
N ARG A 43 14.23 20.45 -3.54
CA ARG A 43 14.95 21.49 -2.79
C ARG A 43 14.24 21.94 -1.50
N HIS A 44 12.96 21.61 -1.30
CA HIS A 44 12.13 22.28 -0.29
C HIS A 44 11.11 21.41 0.48
N LEU A 45 11.10 20.08 0.35
CA LEU A 45 10.25 19.26 1.21
C LEU A 45 10.82 19.23 2.63
N LEU A 46 10.00 19.61 3.61
CA LEU A 46 10.31 19.51 5.03
C LEU A 46 9.64 18.25 5.57
N GLY A 47 10.42 17.31 6.10
CA GLY A 47 9.89 16.07 6.67
C GLY A 47 10.76 14.84 6.39
N HIS A 48 10.13 13.68 6.43
CA HIS A 48 10.72 12.39 6.09
C HIS A 48 10.85 12.24 4.58
N LEU A 49 12.09 12.21 4.11
CA LEU A 49 12.44 11.93 2.72
C LEU A 49 13.33 10.70 2.68
N THR A 50 13.10 9.82 1.71
CA THR A 50 14.02 8.72 1.41
C THR A 50 14.38 8.74 -0.06
N VAL A 51 15.58 8.28 -0.40
CA VAL A 51 16.01 8.15 -1.79
C VAL A 51 15.90 6.71 -2.28
N ILE A 52 15.13 5.86 -1.58
CA ILE A 52 15.02 4.44 -1.92
C ILE A 52 14.07 4.29 -3.11
N GLY A 53 14.63 3.85 -4.24
CA GLY A 53 13.86 3.44 -5.41
C GLY A 53 12.95 2.26 -5.11
N ARG A 54 11.68 2.36 -5.50
CA ARG A 54 10.66 1.33 -5.34
C ARG A 54 10.01 0.96 -6.66
N THR A 55 9.38 -0.22 -6.70
CA THR A 55 8.56 -0.66 -7.83
C THR A 55 7.22 0.08 -7.89
N ALA A 56 6.58 0.33 -6.74
CA ALA A 56 5.46 1.25 -6.60
C ALA A 56 5.96 2.61 -6.10
N ALA A 57 5.53 3.70 -6.74
CA ALA A 57 5.89 5.04 -6.30
C ALA A 57 5.12 5.41 -5.02
N SER A 58 5.78 6.19 -4.16
CA SER A 58 5.25 6.67 -2.88
C SER A 58 5.34 8.19 -2.83
N PRO A 59 4.32 8.91 -2.34
CA PRO A 59 4.41 10.35 -2.10
C PRO A 59 5.61 10.68 -1.22
N CYS A 60 6.39 11.70 -1.61
CA CYS A 60 7.63 12.13 -0.93
C CYS A 60 8.64 10.98 -0.64
N ALA A 61 8.52 9.85 -1.35
CA ALA A 61 9.27 8.63 -1.09
C ALA A 61 9.24 8.20 0.39
N SER A 62 8.10 8.34 1.08
CA SER A 62 7.98 8.06 2.52
C SER A 62 7.84 6.58 2.89
N LEU A 63 7.68 5.72 1.89
CA LEU A 63 7.66 4.24 2.04
C LEU A 63 6.49 3.76 2.88
N THR A 64 5.30 4.28 2.57
CA THR A 64 4.09 4.05 3.37
C THR A 64 3.51 2.65 3.20
N LEU A 65 3.88 1.92 2.16
CA LEU A 65 3.29 0.62 1.88
C LEU A 65 3.76 -0.47 2.85
N HIS A 66 2.77 -1.15 3.44
CA HIS A 66 2.89 -2.35 4.23
C HIS A 66 2.20 -3.49 3.48
N LEU A 67 2.95 -4.53 3.08
CA LEU A 67 2.37 -5.64 2.33
C LEU A 67 2.09 -6.81 3.27
N PHE A 68 0.81 -7.09 3.49
CA PHE A 68 0.37 -8.34 4.11
C PHE A 68 -0.08 -9.30 3.03
N TYR A 69 0.07 -10.60 3.27
CA TYR A 69 -0.57 -11.60 2.42
C TYR A 69 -0.87 -12.87 3.20
N SER A 70 -1.76 -13.70 2.66
CA SER A 70 -2.10 -15.00 3.22
C SER A 70 -2.29 -16.06 2.16
N ASN A 71 -1.81 -17.26 2.45
CA ASN A 71 -1.96 -18.45 1.63
C ASN A 71 -2.25 -19.67 2.52
N ASP A 72 -2.10 -20.90 1.99
CA ASP A 72 -2.34 -22.13 2.76
C ASP A 72 -1.37 -22.32 3.94
N GLU A 73 -0.16 -21.76 3.85
CA GLU A 73 0.88 -21.94 4.86
C GLU A 73 0.73 -20.96 6.04
N GLY A 74 0.19 -19.77 5.80
CA GLY A 74 0.19 -18.73 6.82
C GLY A 74 -0.37 -17.38 6.43
N VAL A 75 -0.20 -16.46 7.38
CA VAL A 75 -0.31 -15.01 7.21
C VAL A 75 1.09 -14.42 7.34
N PHE A 76 1.44 -13.54 6.43
CA PHE A 76 2.78 -13.01 6.29
C PHE A 76 2.74 -11.49 6.19
N TYR A 77 3.85 -10.89 6.61
CA TYR A 77 4.13 -9.47 6.49
C TYR A 77 5.46 -9.29 5.78
N TYR A 78 5.43 -8.56 4.66
CA TYR A 78 6.57 -8.25 3.84
C TYR A 78 6.82 -6.75 3.84
N LYS A 79 8.00 -6.34 4.30
CA LYS A 79 8.45 -4.95 4.26
C LYS A 79 9.95 -4.89 4.07
N THR A 80 10.40 -4.27 2.98
CA THR A 80 11.82 -4.26 2.62
C THR A 80 12.60 -3.08 3.18
N ASP A 81 11.94 -2.04 3.72
CA ASP A 81 12.59 -0.97 4.46
C ASP A 81 12.83 -1.37 5.90
N SER A 82 14.11 -1.44 6.26
CA SER A 82 14.56 -1.25 7.64
C SER A 82 15.08 0.19 7.76
N THR A 83 14.72 0.87 8.85
CA THR A 83 15.26 2.19 9.20
C THR A 83 16.75 2.17 9.54
N GLU A 84 17.35 0.98 9.66
CA GLU A 84 18.70 0.80 10.19
C GLU A 84 19.78 0.64 9.11
N ASP A 85 19.44 0.20 7.88
CA ASP A 85 20.47 -0.41 7.01
C ASP A 85 20.45 -0.08 5.50
N ILE A 86 19.49 0.70 4.99
CA ILE A 86 19.26 0.71 3.53
C ILE A 86 19.32 2.12 2.95
N ILE A 87 20.55 2.60 2.74
CA ILE A 87 20.83 3.49 1.61
C ILE A 87 21.28 2.59 0.46
N PRO A 88 20.49 2.42 -0.61
CA PRO A 88 20.88 1.60 -1.74
C PRO A 88 22.22 2.12 -2.30
N LYS A 89 23.26 1.29 -2.25
CA LYS A 89 24.63 1.69 -2.64
C LYS A 89 24.79 1.87 -4.15
N LYS A 90 23.79 1.48 -4.93
CA LYS A 90 23.78 1.52 -6.40
C LYS A 90 22.51 2.21 -6.89
N ARG A 91 22.66 3.08 -7.90
CA ARG A 91 21.52 3.74 -8.57
C ARG A 91 20.54 2.75 -9.18
N VAL A 92 21.06 1.70 -9.81
CA VAL A 92 20.28 0.57 -10.35
C VAL A 92 20.67 -0.68 -9.58
N ARG A 93 19.71 -1.32 -8.92
CA ARG A 93 19.97 -2.50 -8.09
C ARG A 93 19.90 -3.80 -8.88
N ILE A 94 18.98 -3.88 -9.85
CA ILE A 94 18.83 -5.03 -10.75
C ILE A 94 19.21 -4.56 -12.16
N GLY A 95 20.50 -4.69 -12.51
CA GLY A 95 21.03 -4.24 -13.80
C GLY A 95 21.20 -5.37 -14.80
N ASN A 96 21.34 -6.61 -14.34
CA ASN A 96 21.56 -7.78 -15.18
C ASN A 96 20.77 -9.01 -14.66
N LYS A 97 20.94 -10.16 -15.33
CA LYS A 97 20.22 -11.40 -14.98
C LYS A 97 20.65 -11.96 -13.61
N GLU A 98 21.93 -11.85 -13.25
CA GLU A 98 22.44 -12.38 -11.98
C GLU A 98 21.94 -11.60 -10.78
N ASP A 99 21.67 -10.30 -10.95
CA ASP A 99 21.09 -9.47 -9.90
C ASP A 99 19.65 -9.90 -9.54
N ARG A 100 18.96 -10.69 -10.38
CA ARG A 100 17.58 -11.12 -10.12
C ARG A 100 17.45 -11.99 -8.87
N LYS A 101 18.53 -12.67 -8.47
CA LYS A 101 18.56 -13.44 -7.21
C LYS A 101 18.29 -12.57 -5.97
N LEU A 102 18.61 -11.27 -6.05
CA LEU A 102 18.36 -10.30 -4.97
C LEU A 102 16.87 -10.23 -4.60
N ILE A 103 15.95 -10.49 -5.55
CA ILE A 103 14.51 -10.54 -5.29
C ILE A 103 14.19 -11.62 -4.26
N LEU A 104 14.72 -12.83 -4.46
CA LEU A 104 14.48 -13.96 -3.57
C LEU A 104 15.22 -13.78 -2.23
N GLU A 105 16.42 -13.22 -2.26
CA GLU A 105 17.18 -12.89 -1.05
C GLU A 105 16.43 -11.86 -0.18
N ASP A 106 15.89 -10.80 -0.79
CA ASP A 106 15.06 -9.81 -0.11
C ASP A 106 13.79 -10.43 0.44
N TYR A 107 13.11 -11.26 -0.36
CA TYR A 107 11.93 -11.98 0.11
C TYR A 107 12.25 -12.79 1.36
N LYS A 108 13.31 -13.60 1.36
CA LYS A 108 13.69 -14.41 2.53
C LYS A 108 14.07 -13.56 3.74
N LYS A 109 14.74 -12.43 3.53
CA LYS A 109 15.17 -11.53 4.60
C LYS A 109 14.01 -10.74 5.21
N CYS A 110 13.09 -10.26 4.38
CA CYS A 110 12.10 -9.25 4.74
C CYS A 110 10.68 -9.82 4.92
N ASN A 111 10.48 -11.11 4.64
CA ASN A 111 9.20 -11.78 4.83
C ASN A 111 9.11 -12.40 6.22
N LYS A 112 8.15 -11.93 7.02
CA LYS A 112 7.88 -12.43 8.37
C LYS A 112 6.57 -13.18 8.41
N LYS A 113 6.59 -14.45 8.82
CA LYS A 113 5.38 -15.20 9.14
C LYS A 113 4.79 -14.68 10.46
N LEU A 114 3.50 -14.36 10.46
CA LEU A 114 2.75 -13.84 11.60
C LEU A 114 1.87 -14.90 12.25
N LYS A 115 1.31 -15.81 11.45
CA LYS A 115 0.35 -16.82 11.88
C LYS A 115 0.45 -18.05 10.97
N ASP A 116 0.21 -19.24 11.52
CA ASP A 116 0.02 -20.47 10.75
C ASP A 116 -1.38 -20.54 10.13
N GLY A 117 -1.42 -21.09 8.91
CA GLY A 117 -2.63 -21.22 8.13
C GLY A 117 -3.19 -19.88 7.65
N ARG A 118 -4.23 -20.00 6.83
CA ARG A 118 -4.88 -18.88 6.15
C ARG A 118 -5.50 -17.89 7.15
N ILE A 119 -5.55 -16.62 6.76
CA ILE A 119 -6.33 -15.62 7.48
C ILE A 119 -7.80 -16.06 7.49
N ASP A 120 -8.44 -15.97 8.66
CA ASP A 120 -9.85 -16.27 8.77
C ASP A 120 -10.64 -15.02 8.38
N ILE A 121 -11.46 -15.13 7.34
CA ILE A 121 -12.31 -14.04 6.84
C ILE A 121 -13.74 -14.58 6.85
N PRO A 122 -14.64 -14.00 7.68
CA PRO A 122 -16.06 -14.34 7.66
C PRO A 122 -16.61 -14.21 6.24
N ARG A 123 -17.31 -15.24 5.75
CA ARG A 123 -17.77 -15.29 4.35
C ARG A 123 -18.76 -14.17 4.04
N GLU A 124 -19.55 -13.77 5.03
CA GLU A 124 -20.47 -12.63 4.99
C GLU A 124 -19.79 -11.27 4.84
N ALA A 125 -18.50 -11.15 5.21
CA ALA A 125 -17.71 -9.94 5.01
C ALA A 125 -17.17 -9.84 3.58
N ILE A 126 -17.16 -10.94 2.83
CA ILE A 126 -16.75 -10.96 1.42
C ILE A 126 -17.97 -10.62 0.58
N GLY A 127 -17.88 -9.55 -0.22
CA GLY A 127 -18.94 -9.17 -1.14
C GLY A 127 -19.40 -10.37 -1.98
N SER A 128 -20.71 -10.55 -2.13
CA SER A 128 -21.29 -11.74 -2.77
C SER A 128 -20.85 -11.94 -4.23
N ALA A 129 -20.24 -10.95 -4.89
CA ALA A 129 -19.62 -11.14 -6.20
C ALA A 129 -18.30 -11.94 -6.14
N PHE A 130 -17.61 -11.97 -4.99
CA PHE A 130 -16.22 -12.44 -4.84
C PHE A 130 -16.04 -13.65 -3.93
N GLU A 131 -17.09 -14.07 -3.23
CA GLU A 131 -17.05 -15.17 -2.24
C GLU A 131 -16.44 -16.47 -2.79
N SER A 132 -16.69 -16.78 -4.07
CA SER A 132 -16.16 -17.98 -4.75
C SER A 132 -14.77 -17.80 -5.35
N MET A 133 -14.09 -16.70 -5.07
CA MET A 133 -12.76 -16.37 -5.61
C MET A 133 -11.76 -15.92 -4.54
N VAL A 134 -12.24 -15.46 -3.39
CA VAL A 134 -11.41 -14.89 -2.32
C VAL A 134 -11.11 -15.91 -1.23
N ASN A 135 -9.84 -15.96 -0.83
CA ASN A 135 -9.39 -16.72 0.34
C ASN A 135 -9.78 -18.21 0.29
N LEU A 136 -9.49 -18.85 -0.85
CA LEU A 136 -9.73 -20.27 -1.13
C LEU A 136 -8.42 -21.08 -1.09
N PRO A 137 -8.47 -22.40 -0.86
CA PRO A 137 -7.28 -23.26 -0.95
C PRO A 137 -6.51 -23.08 -2.26
N GLY A 138 -5.18 -23.07 -2.22
CA GLY A 138 -4.32 -22.83 -3.38
C GLY A 138 -4.20 -21.35 -3.82
N THR A 139 -5.01 -20.44 -3.26
CA THR A 139 -4.92 -19.00 -3.60
C THR A 139 -4.04 -18.24 -2.64
N THR A 140 -3.45 -17.14 -3.11
CA THR A 140 -2.75 -16.16 -2.27
C THR A 140 -3.52 -14.84 -2.29
N LEU A 141 -3.88 -14.34 -1.11
CA LEU A 141 -4.55 -13.06 -0.92
C LEU A 141 -3.52 -12.01 -0.50
N PHE A 142 -3.24 -11.02 -1.36
CA PHE A 142 -2.41 -9.87 -1.02
C PHE A 142 -3.27 -8.71 -0.50
N MET A 143 -2.79 -8.06 0.56
CA MET A 143 -3.45 -6.97 1.27
C MET A 143 -2.43 -5.84 1.46
N PRO A 144 -2.23 -4.99 0.44
CA PRO A 144 -1.44 -3.78 0.58
C PRO A 144 -2.16 -2.77 1.49
N ILE A 145 -1.45 -2.24 2.48
CA ILE A 145 -1.93 -1.22 3.42
C ILE A 145 -1.02 0.00 3.31
N ALA A 146 -1.60 1.18 3.07
CA ALA A 146 -0.86 2.44 3.07
C ALA A 146 -0.91 3.09 4.47
N ASP A 147 0.25 3.27 5.10
CA ASP A 147 0.40 3.99 6.37
C ASP A 147 0.51 5.50 6.13
N THR A 148 -0.55 6.24 6.47
CA THR A 148 -0.62 7.67 6.23
C THR A 148 0.26 8.50 7.17
N THR A 149 0.85 7.92 8.22
CA THR A 149 1.52 8.67 9.31
C THR A 149 2.65 9.57 8.81
N ARG A 150 3.54 9.05 7.96
CA ARG A 150 4.71 9.81 7.48
C ARG A 150 4.29 10.94 6.55
N GLU A 151 3.38 10.66 5.62
CA GLU A 151 2.84 11.69 4.72
C GLU A 151 1.99 12.71 5.46
N TYR A 152 1.29 12.29 6.52
CA TYR A 152 0.59 13.21 7.40
C TYR A 152 1.55 14.23 8.01
N ILE A 153 2.73 13.81 8.47
CA ILE A 153 3.74 14.72 9.02
C ILE A 153 4.36 15.59 7.91
N ASN A 154 4.70 15.00 6.75
CA ASN A 154 5.31 15.71 5.63
C ASN A 154 4.41 16.83 5.11
N LEU A 155 3.14 16.53 4.91
CA LEU A 155 2.16 17.48 4.43
C LEU A 155 1.89 18.57 5.48
N LEU A 156 1.94 18.25 6.78
CA LEU A 156 1.75 19.23 7.84
C LEU A 156 2.90 20.24 7.85
N PHE A 157 4.15 19.77 7.77
CA PHE A 157 5.31 20.66 7.71
C PHE A 157 5.34 21.48 6.42
N THR A 158 5.03 20.87 5.28
CA THR A 158 4.93 21.59 4.00
C THR A 158 3.81 22.65 4.07
N GLY A 159 2.66 22.28 4.63
CA GLY A 159 1.52 23.16 4.87
C GLY A 159 1.87 24.38 5.70
N LEU A 160 2.57 24.19 6.81
CA LEU A 160 2.93 25.27 7.72
C LEU A 160 4.09 26.14 7.20
N ALA A 161 5.09 25.54 6.58
CA ALA A 161 6.33 26.24 6.22
C ALA A 161 6.32 26.83 4.79
N GLN A 162 5.69 26.13 3.84
CA GLN A 162 5.65 26.54 2.44
C GLN A 162 4.31 27.20 2.10
N PHE A 163 3.19 26.53 2.39
CA PHE A 163 1.87 27.04 2.03
C PHE A 163 1.29 28.03 3.06
N ARG A 164 1.91 28.11 4.24
CA ARG A 164 1.51 28.99 5.35
C ARG A 164 0.05 28.81 5.76
N TRP A 165 -0.45 27.57 5.71
CA TRP A 165 -1.85 27.26 5.99
C TRP A 165 -2.28 27.73 7.37
N GLN A 166 -3.46 28.33 7.41
CA GLN A 166 -4.16 28.64 8.65
C GLN A 166 -4.98 27.40 9.04
N LEU A 167 -4.39 26.52 9.86
CA LEU A 167 -5.09 25.32 10.34
C LEU A 167 -6.27 25.72 11.22
N TRP A 168 -7.45 25.18 10.92
CA TRP A 168 -8.71 25.63 11.49
C TRP A 168 -9.54 24.46 12.01
N ASP A 169 -10.06 24.59 13.23
CA ASP A 169 -11.04 23.70 13.82
C ASP A 169 -12.42 24.19 13.37
N GLU A 170 -12.99 23.52 12.37
CA GLU A 170 -14.29 23.86 11.78
C GLU A 170 -15.47 23.63 12.73
N VAL A 171 -15.33 22.79 13.76
CA VAL A 171 -16.39 22.49 14.73
C VAL A 171 -16.52 23.62 15.74
N LYS A 172 -15.38 24.15 16.21
CA LYS A 172 -15.34 25.27 17.17
C LYS A 172 -15.20 26.64 16.51
N GLU A 173 -15.03 26.66 15.19
CA GLU A 173 -14.83 27.88 14.39
C GLU A 173 -13.67 28.74 14.92
N GLN A 174 -12.50 28.11 15.12
CA GLN A 174 -11.32 28.80 15.66
C GLN A 174 -10.01 28.24 15.08
N PRO A 175 -8.87 28.95 15.21
CA PRO A 175 -7.57 28.38 14.87
C PRO A 175 -7.30 27.08 15.64
N ALA A 176 -6.83 26.04 14.95
CA ALA A 176 -6.54 24.72 15.51
C ALA A 176 -5.20 24.73 16.29
N GLY A 177 -5.13 25.50 17.38
CA GLY A 177 -3.90 25.64 18.19
C GLY A 177 -2.80 26.50 17.55
N VAL A 178 -3.07 27.09 16.37
CA VAL A 178 -2.09 27.88 15.61
C VAL A 178 -2.33 29.40 15.62
N GLY A 179 -3.28 29.89 16.42
CA GLY A 179 -3.73 31.31 16.40
C GLY A 179 -2.59 32.33 16.50
N ARG A 180 -1.65 32.14 17.42
CA ARG A 180 -0.51 33.07 17.61
C ARG A 180 0.33 33.31 16.34
N TRP A 181 0.40 32.33 15.44
CA TRP A 181 1.16 32.43 14.20
C TRP A 181 0.32 33.00 13.04
N ILE A 182 -1.00 32.94 13.15
CA ILE A 182 -1.91 33.69 12.28
C ILE A 182 -1.83 35.18 12.66
N ASP A 183 -1.96 35.48 13.96
CA ASP A 183 -1.98 36.85 14.49
C ASP A 183 -0.70 37.63 14.19
N ASN A 184 0.46 36.95 14.21
CA ASN A 184 1.75 37.58 13.90
C ASN A 184 2.11 37.58 12.39
N GLY A 185 1.21 37.08 11.54
CA GLY A 185 1.37 37.07 10.08
C GLY A 185 2.26 35.96 9.51
N PHE A 186 2.76 35.01 10.33
CA PHE A 186 3.57 33.89 9.85
C PHE A 186 2.76 32.88 9.02
N LEU A 187 1.53 32.56 9.45
CA LEU A 187 0.56 31.74 8.73
C LEU A 187 -0.43 32.65 8.01
N ASN A 188 -0.06 33.10 6.81
CA ASN A 188 -0.81 34.04 5.97
C ASN A 188 -1.39 33.40 4.69
N GLY A 189 -1.36 32.07 4.60
CA GLY A 189 -1.90 31.30 3.49
C GLY A 189 -3.40 31.02 3.62
N PRO A 190 -3.96 30.14 2.76
CA PRO A 190 -5.36 29.77 2.82
C PRO A 190 -5.70 29.02 4.11
N CYS A 191 -6.98 29.10 4.50
CA CYS A 191 -7.54 28.30 5.58
C CYS A 191 -7.61 26.83 5.18
N MET A 192 -7.16 25.95 6.06
CA MET A 192 -7.22 24.49 5.90
C MET A 192 -7.90 23.90 7.13
N THR A 193 -9.10 23.36 6.94
CA THR A 193 -9.85 22.72 8.03
C THR A 193 -9.31 21.32 8.34
N ILE A 194 -9.59 20.80 9.54
CA ILE A 194 -9.15 19.46 9.93
C ILE A 194 -9.78 18.40 9.01
N ALA A 195 -11.09 18.50 8.72
CA ALA A 195 -11.75 17.59 7.79
C ALA A 195 -11.17 17.62 6.36
N GLN A 196 -10.82 18.80 5.84
CA GLN A 196 -10.17 18.89 4.52
C GLN A 196 -8.80 18.20 4.52
N TYR A 197 -8.03 18.41 5.59
CA TYR A 197 -6.73 17.79 5.75
C TYR A 197 -6.82 16.26 5.85
N ASP A 198 -7.70 15.76 6.73
CA ASP A 198 -7.92 14.34 6.98
C ASP A 198 -8.51 13.60 5.78
N SER A 199 -9.30 14.27 4.95
CA SER A 199 -9.84 13.68 3.73
C SER A 199 -8.82 13.60 2.59
N MET A 200 -7.89 14.55 2.49
CA MET A 200 -6.91 14.60 1.40
C MET A 200 -5.82 13.51 1.52
N LEU A 201 -5.37 13.21 2.73
CA LEU A 201 -4.24 12.30 2.95
C LEU A 201 -4.48 10.84 2.55
N PRO A 202 -5.62 10.21 2.90
CA PRO A 202 -5.94 8.88 2.41
C PRO A 202 -5.98 8.80 0.89
N TRP A 203 -6.48 9.84 0.20
CA TRP A 203 -6.46 9.90 -1.25
C TRP A 203 -5.03 9.86 -1.82
N LEU A 204 -4.12 10.64 -1.24
CA LEU A 204 -2.73 10.69 -1.68
C LEU A 204 -2.00 9.35 -1.44
N CYS A 205 -2.18 8.76 -0.26
CA CYS A 205 -1.49 7.53 0.13
C CYS A 205 -2.09 6.28 -0.53
N ASN A 206 -3.41 6.25 -0.79
CA ASN A 206 -4.07 5.11 -1.45
C ASN A 206 -3.60 4.91 -2.89
N LEU A 207 -3.05 5.94 -3.55
CA LEU A 207 -2.44 5.80 -4.87
C LEU A 207 -1.28 4.79 -4.83
N GLU A 208 -0.47 4.77 -3.77
CA GLU A 208 0.64 3.83 -3.61
C GLU A 208 0.14 2.37 -3.54
N ALA A 209 -0.90 2.12 -2.74
CA ALA A 209 -1.53 0.80 -2.67
C ALA A 209 -2.15 0.38 -4.02
N GLY A 210 -2.80 1.32 -4.73
CA GLY A 210 -3.35 1.10 -6.06
C GLY A 210 -2.27 0.71 -7.09
N MET A 211 -1.16 1.44 -7.11
CA MET A 211 -0.01 1.14 -7.97
C MET A 211 0.61 -0.22 -7.64
N ALA A 212 0.75 -0.56 -6.36
CA ALA A 212 1.25 -1.87 -5.94
C ALA A 212 0.34 -3.01 -6.42
N MET A 213 -0.99 -2.87 -6.30
CA MET A 213 -1.95 -3.84 -6.83
C MET A 213 -1.86 -3.98 -8.35
N GLN A 214 -1.72 -2.86 -9.07
CA GLN A 214 -1.54 -2.86 -10.51
C GLN A 214 -0.24 -3.58 -10.91
N ASN A 215 0.88 -3.27 -10.27
CA ASN A 215 2.16 -3.91 -10.54
C ASN A 215 2.12 -5.42 -10.28
N MET A 216 1.51 -5.85 -9.17
CA MET A 216 1.30 -7.27 -8.88
C MET A 216 0.46 -7.95 -9.96
N THR A 217 -0.62 -7.31 -10.40
CA THR A 217 -1.49 -7.85 -11.46
C THR A 217 -0.74 -7.99 -12.78
N LEU A 218 0.07 -7.01 -13.15
CA LEU A 218 0.92 -7.07 -14.35
C LEU A 218 1.99 -8.15 -14.24
N ALA A 219 2.63 -8.29 -13.09
CA ALA A 219 3.63 -9.34 -12.83
C ALA A 219 2.99 -10.74 -12.86
N ALA A 220 1.83 -10.91 -12.25
CA ALA A 220 1.04 -12.14 -12.31
C ALA A 220 0.70 -12.50 -13.76
N THR A 221 0.18 -11.53 -14.52
CA THR A 221 -0.14 -11.70 -15.94
C THR A 221 1.09 -12.11 -16.76
N ALA A 222 2.24 -11.48 -16.52
CA ALA A 222 3.49 -11.82 -17.19
C ALA A 222 4.01 -13.23 -16.86
N MET A 223 3.66 -13.76 -15.68
CA MET A 223 3.95 -15.15 -15.29
C MET A 223 2.88 -16.15 -15.77
N GLY A 224 1.79 -15.68 -16.41
CA GLY A 224 0.67 -16.53 -16.82
C GLY A 224 -0.30 -16.88 -15.69
N LEU A 225 -0.25 -16.15 -14.57
CA LEU A 225 -1.12 -16.35 -13.41
C LEU A 225 -2.41 -15.53 -13.54
N GLY A 226 -3.54 -16.14 -13.17
CA GLY A 226 -4.80 -15.44 -13.00
C GLY A 226 -4.77 -14.57 -11.74
N SER A 227 -5.13 -13.29 -11.86
CA SER A 227 -5.28 -12.38 -10.74
C SER A 227 -6.44 -11.41 -10.97
N PHE A 228 -7.03 -10.93 -9.88
CA PHE A 228 -8.03 -9.88 -9.91
C PHE A 228 -7.82 -8.95 -8.71
N MET A 229 -8.14 -7.67 -8.89
CA MET A 229 -8.08 -6.69 -7.82
C MET A 229 -9.47 -6.54 -7.20
N MET A 230 -9.53 -6.50 -5.88
CA MET A 230 -10.75 -6.20 -5.13
C MET A 230 -10.52 -4.94 -4.32
N HIS A 231 -11.43 -3.98 -4.45
CA HIS A 231 -11.45 -2.82 -3.57
C HIS A 231 -12.08 -3.21 -2.23
N THR A 232 -11.58 -2.67 -1.13
CA THR A 232 -12.16 -2.86 0.21
C THR A 232 -13.20 -1.78 0.51
N ILE A 233 -14.08 -1.49 -0.44
CA ILE A 233 -15.22 -0.60 -0.17
C ILE A 233 -16.10 -1.33 0.82
N ASP A 234 -16.30 -0.71 1.97
CA ASP A 234 -17.33 -1.11 2.91
C ASP A 234 -18.69 -0.79 2.29
N LEU A 235 -19.20 -1.73 1.50
CA LEU A 235 -20.48 -1.65 0.81
C LEU A 235 -21.62 -1.28 1.77
N PRO A 236 -21.72 -1.85 2.99
CA PRO A 236 -22.62 -1.35 4.02
C PRO A 236 -22.51 0.15 4.30
N THR A 237 -21.30 0.71 4.42
CA THR A 237 -21.11 2.15 4.64
C THR A 237 -21.50 2.97 3.41
N VAL A 238 -21.20 2.51 2.20
CA VAL A 238 -21.61 3.20 0.96
C VAL A 238 -23.12 3.12 0.70
N MET A 239 -23.76 2.00 1.04
CA MET A 239 -25.20 1.80 0.85
C MET A 239 -26.06 2.41 1.96
N ARG A 240 -25.45 2.89 3.06
CA ARG A 240 -26.13 3.60 4.14
C ARG A 240 -26.10 5.13 3.98
N ALA A 241 -25.42 5.64 2.95
CA ALA A 241 -25.40 7.05 2.58
C ALA A 241 -26.57 7.42 1.66
#